data_AF-A0A3A5W3X6-F1
#
_entry.id   AF-A0A3A5W3X6-F1
#
_cell.length_a   1.000
_cell.length_b   1.000
_cell.length_c   1.000
_cell.angle_alpha   90.00
_cell.angle_beta   90.00
_cell.angle_gamma   90.00
#
_symmetry.space_group_name_H-M   'P 1'
#
loop_
_entity.id
_entity.type
_entity.pdbx_description
1 polymer ?
#
loop_
_entity_poly.entity_id
_entity_poly.type
_entity_poly.pdbx_seq_one_letter_code
_entity_poly.pdbx_strand_id
1 'polypeptide(L)'
;MPRLSDVDLDVLALALGLDADLVTDDYRLQNTYSHAGGTFTPVVNAASKAVWVWELRCTGCRDVTEVPEDVKRSKGQAASECRRCGSPMVVKRKRG
;
A
#
# COMPACT_ATOMS: atom_id res chain seq x y z
N MET A 1 -18.23 -2.84 10.36
CA MET A 1 -18.11 -1.42 9.96
C MET A 1 -16.78 -0.92 10.52
N PRO A 2 -15.82 -0.45 9.71
CA PRO A 2 -14.59 0.09 10.26
C PRO A 2 -14.95 1.33 11.07
N ARG A 3 -14.52 1.36 12.33
CA ARG A 3 -14.76 2.48 13.23
C ARG A 3 -13.77 3.60 12.87
N LEU A 4 -14.22 4.85 12.86
CA LEU A 4 -13.32 6.00 12.87
C LEU A 4 -12.49 5.94 14.15
N SER A 5 -11.21 6.29 14.08
CA SER A 5 -10.36 6.42 15.26
C SER A 5 -10.75 7.65 16.07
N ASP A 6 -10.33 7.72 17.33
CA ASP A 6 -10.61 8.88 18.19
C ASP A 6 -10.00 10.16 17.59
N VAL A 7 -8.82 10.05 16.97
CA VAL A 7 -8.16 11.16 16.25
C VAL A 7 -8.98 11.64 15.06
N ASP A 8 -9.60 10.71 14.30
CA ASP A 8 -10.45 11.09 13.17
C ASP A 8 -11.67 11.90 13.65
N LEU A 9 -12.25 11.53 14.80
CA LEU A 9 -13.36 12.25 15.39
C LEU A 9 -12.96 13.66 15.86
N ASP A 10 -11.80 13.80 16.50
CA ASP A 10 -11.28 15.10 16.94
C ASP A 10 -11.04 16.05 15.75
N VAL A 11 -10.46 15.54 14.66
CA VAL A 11 -10.22 16.33 13.44
C VAL A 11 -11.54 16.77 12.81
N LEU A 12 -12.52 15.87 12.68
CA LEU A 12 -13.84 16.19 12.12
C LEU A 12 -14.59 17.21 12.99
N ALA A 13 -14.55 17.05 14.32
CA ALA A 13 -15.19 17.96 15.26
C ALA A 13 -14.57 19.36 15.21
N LEU A 14 -13.23 19.44 15.14
CA LEU A 14 -12.51 20.70 15.00
C LEU A 14 -12.88 21.41 13.69
N ALA A 15 -12.88 20.69 12.57
CA ALA A 15 -13.19 21.26 11.27
C ALA A 15 -14.64 21.80 11.23
N LEU A 16 -15.61 21.03 11.73
CA LEU A 16 -17.01 21.46 11.85
C LEU A 16 -17.15 22.70 12.74
N GLY A 17 -16.50 22.70 13.90
CA GLY A 17 -16.56 23.81 14.85
C GLY A 17 -15.98 25.11 14.32
N LEU A 18 -15.07 25.04 13.34
CA LEU A 18 -14.44 26.19 12.70
C LEU A 18 -15.06 26.56 11.34
N ASP A 19 -16.06 25.80 10.86
CA ASP A 19 -16.57 25.88 9.48
C ASP A 19 -15.43 25.85 8.44
N ALA A 20 -14.46 24.96 8.68
CA ALA A 20 -13.23 24.89 7.92
C ALA A 20 -13.32 23.91 6.75
N ASP A 21 -12.56 24.18 5.68
CA ASP A 21 -12.38 23.23 4.58
C ASP A 21 -11.43 22.10 5.00
N LEU A 22 -11.89 20.85 4.94
CA LEU A 22 -11.09 19.68 5.33
C LEU A 22 -10.19 19.21 4.19
N VAL A 23 -8.88 19.32 4.35
CA VAL A 23 -7.91 18.84 3.35
C VAL A 23 -7.45 17.42 3.70
N THR A 24 -7.84 16.42 2.90
CA THR A 24 -7.50 15.01 3.18
C THR A 24 -7.54 14.11 1.93
N ASP A 25 -6.72 13.07 1.89
CA ASP A 25 -6.82 11.97 0.90
C ASP A 25 -7.68 10.79 1.38
N ASP A 26 -8.10 10.77 2.66
CA ASP A 26 -8.89 9.68 3.21
C ASP A 26 -10.38 9.80 2.82
N TYR A 27 -10.84 8.86 2.00
CA TYR A 27 -12.21 8.83 1.48
C TYR A 27 -13.29 8.70 2.59
N ARG A 28 -12.98 8.08 3.73
CA ARG A 28 -13.94 7.93 4.83
C ARG A 28 -14.16 9.25 5.55
N LEU A 29 -13.09 10.03 5.76
CA LEU A 29 -13.18 11.36 6.33
C LEU A 29 -13.96 12.29 5.39
N GLN A 30 -13.68 12.26 4.09
CA GLN A 30 -14.40 13.04 3.07
C GLN A 30 -15.92 12.77 3.10
N ASN A 31 -16.31 11.49 3.10
CA ASN A 31 -17.73 11.12 3.15
C ASN A 31 -18.38 11.54 4.46
N THR A 32 -17.71 11.30 5.59
CA THR A 32 -18.27 11.63 6.90
C THR A 32 -18.46 13.14 7.05
N TYR A 33 -17.47 13.93 6.63
CA TYR A 33 -17.49 15.39 6.74
C TYR A 33 -18.53 16.02 5.81
N SER A 34 -18.63 15.55 4.56
CA SER A 34 -19.65 16.01 3.61
C SER A 34 -21.08 15.65 4.06
N HIS A 35 -21.29 14.47 4.64
CA HIS A 35 -22.57 14.11 5.25
C HIS A 35 -22.93 15.01 6.46
N ALA A 36 -21.93 15.55 7.15
CA ALA A 36 -22.12 16.50 8.25
C ALA A 36 -22.28 17.96 7.77
N GLY A 37 -22.26 18.22 6.46
CA GLY A 37 -22.44 19.55 5.86
C GLY A 37 -21.16 20.35 5.66
N GLY A 38 -19.99 19.78 5.97
CA GLY A 38 -18.68 20.43 5.75
C GLY A 38 -18.17 20.29 4.32
N THR A 39 -17.29 21.18 3.89
CA THR A 39 -16.60 21.12 2.59
C THR A 39 -15.23 20.45 2.72
N PHE A 40 -14.77 19.76 1.67
CA PHE A 40 -13.43 19.18 1.71
C PHE A 40 -12.68 19.41 0.39
N THR A 41 -11.36 19.49 0.49
CA THR A 41 -10.44 19.48 -0.65
C THR A 41 -9.70 18.13 -0.69
N PRO A 42 -9.88 17.32 -1.74
CA PRO A 42 -9.17 16.05 -1.86
C PRO A 42 -7.68 16.29 -2.16
N VAL A 43 -6.80 15.58 -1.44
CA VAL A 43 -5.37 15.55 -1.76
C VAL A 43 -5.12 14.52 -2.85
N VAL A 44 -4.83 15.00 -4.07
CA VAL A 44 -4.42 14.13 -5.17
C VAL A 44 -2.95 13.81 -5.00
N ASN A 45 -2.66 12.63 -4.45
CA ASN A 45 -1.30 12.10 -4.47
C ASN A 45 -0.87 11.88 -5.93
N ALA A 46 0.33 12.34 -6.29
CA ALA A 46 0.91 12.05 -7.60
C ALA A 46 0.90 10.52 -7.81
N ALA A 47 0.46 10.07 -8.98
CA ALA A 47 0.48 8.64 -9.32
C ALA A 47 1.87 8.06 -9.00
N SER A 48 1.90 6.90 -8.33
CA SER A 48 3.16 6.30 -7.89
C SER A 48 4.08 6.10 -9.10
N LYS A 49 5.15 6.91 -9.20
CA LYS A 49 6.11 6.84 -10.31
C LYS A 49 6.90 5.52 -10.33
N ALA A 50 6.87 4.77 -9.23
CA ALA A 50 7.56 3.50 -9.11
C ALA A 50 6.55 2.35 -9.17
N VAL A 51 6.46 1.71 -10.34
CA VAL A 51 5.88 0.38 -10.44
C VAL A 51 6.88 -0.58 -9.78
N TRP A 52 6.42 -1.38 -8.83
CA TRP A 52 7.25 -2.41 -8.22
C TRP A 52 6.88 -3.76 -8.80
N VAL A 53 7.84 -4.42 -9.43
CA VAL A 53 7.70 -5.79 -9.91
C VAL A 53 8.38 -6.71 -8.91
N TRP A 54 7.74 -7.83 -8.63
CA TRP A 54 8.29 -8.88 -7.77
C TRP A 54 8.82 -10.00 -8.65
N GLU A 55 10.04 -10.45 -8.38
CA GLU A 55 10.72 -11.51 -9.11
C GLU A 55 11.28 -12.55 -8.14
N LEU A 56 11.27 -13.83 -8.53
CA LEU A 56 12.06 -14.86 -7.87
C LEU A 56 13.48 -14.78 -8.40
N ARG A 57 14.44 -14.60 -7.50
CA ARG A 57 15.86 -14.55 -7.85
C ARG A 57 16.64 -15.63 -7.14
N CYS A 58 17.34 -16.45 -7.92
CA CYS A 58 18.25 -17.46 -7.41
C CYS A 58 19.40 -16.82 -6.61
N THR A 59 19.72 -17.38 -5.43
CA THR A 59 20.82 -16.92 -4.58
C THR A 59 22.20 -17.31 -5.11
N GLY A 60 22.28 -18.39 -5.90
CA GLY A 60 23.51 -18.87 -6.53
C GLY A 60 23.76 -18.22 -7.89
N CYS A 61 23.10 -18.71 -8.94
CA CYS A 61 23.36 -18.30 -10.33
C CYS A 61 22.64 -17.00 -10.76
N ARG A 62 21.83 -16.40 -9.88
CA ARG A 62 21.07 -15.15 -10.12
C ARG A 62 20.00 -15.20 -11.22
N ASP A 63 19.63 -16.40 -11.67
CA ASP A 63 18.51 -16.61 -12.59
C ASP A 63 17.20 -16.04 -12.03
N VAL A 64 16.34 -15.54 -12.92
CA VAL A 64 15.12 -14.80 -12.57
C VAL A 64 13.89 -15.48 -13.13
N THR A 65 12.85 -15.60 -12.32
CA THR A 65 11.55 -16.17 -12.73
C THR A 65 10.42 -15.32 -12.14
N GLU A 66 9.26 -15.30 -12.79
CA GLU A 66 8.07 -14.65 -12.24
C GLU A 66 7.65 -15.31 -10.92
N VAL A 67 6.99 -14.54 -10.05
CA VAL A 67 6.51 -15.02 -8.75
C VAL A 67 5.11 -15.62 -8.93
N PRO A 68 4.92 -16.93 -8.69
CA PRO A 68 3.59 -17.55 -8.69
C PRO A 68 2.67 -16.94 -7.62
N GLU A 69 1.36 -16.96 -7.86
CA GLU A 69 0.36 -16.32 -6.98
C GLU A 69 0.30 -16.94 -5.57
N ASP A 70 0.68 -18.20 -5.43
CA ASP A 70 0.60 -19.03 -4.23
C ASP A 70 1.84 -18.97 -3.31
N VAL A 71 2.88 -18.22 -3.69
CA VAL A 71 4.11 -18.14 -2.89
C VAL A 71 3.91 -17.28 -1.65
N LYS A 72 4.16 -17.87 -0.47
CA LYS A 72 4.22 -17.14 0.80
C LYS A 72 5.32 -16.07 0.75
N ARG A 73 4.91 -14.79 0.73
CA ARG A 73 5.78 -13.60 0.58
C ARG A 73 6.56 -13.23 1.86
N SER A 74 6.95 -14.21 2.67
CA SER A 74 7.76 -13.97 3.86
C SER A 74 9.19 -13.60 3.47
N LYS A 75 9.63 -12.43 3.90
CA LYS A 75 10.96 -11.86 3.63
C LYS A 75 12.06 -12.85 4.01
N GLY A 76 12.84 -13.30 3.01
CA GLY A 76 14.04 -14.13 3.23
C GLY A 76 13.82 -15.64 3.27
N GLN A 77 12.59 -16.15 3.13
CA GLN A 77 12.37 -17.60 2.95
C GLN A 77 12.61 -18.02 1.50
N ALA A 78 13.14 -19.23 1.33
CA ALA A 78 13.25 -19.89 0.04
C ALA A 78 11.84 -20.16 -0.49
N ALA A 79 11.50 -19.55 -1.62
CA ALA A 79 10.22 -19.73 -2.28
C ALA A 79 10.19 -20.98 -3.16
N SER A 80 11.32 -21.30 -3.78
CA SER A 80 11.49 -22.45 -4.65
C SER A 80 12.97 -22.77 -4.83
N GLU A 81 13.29 -23.88 -5.49
CA GLU A 81 14.64 -24.22 -5.92
C GLU A 81 14.88 -23.77 -7.37
N CYS A 82 16.10 -23.34 -7.68
CA CYS A 82 16.47 -22.90 -9.01
C CYS A 82 16.64 -24.10 -9.95
N ARG A 83 15.86 -24.16 -11.03
CA ARG A 83 15.97 -25.22 -12.06
C ARG A 83 17.34 -25.30 -12.73
N ARG A 84 18.13 -24.21 -12.68
CA ARG A 84 19.44 -24.12 -13.33
C ARG A 84 20.61 -24.61 -12.47
N CYS A 85 20.58 -24.36 -11.16
CA CYS A 85 21.72 -24.65 -10.28
C CYS A 85 21.34 -25.26 -8.92
N GLY A 86 20.07 -25.57 -8.68
CA GLY A 86 19.57 -26.16 -7.43
C GLY A 86 19.58 -25.22 -6.21
N SER A 87 20.17 -24.03 -6.30
CA SER A 87 20.21 -23.10 -5.17
C SER A 87 18.82 -22.51 -4.87
N PRO A 88 18.56 -22.11 -3.61
CA PRO A 88 17.30 -21.48 -3.23
C PRO A 88 17.00 -20.20 -4.03
N MET A 89 15.73 -19.98 -4.37
CA MET A 89 15.22 -18.75 -4.95
C MET A 89 14.48 -17.94 -3.89
N VAL A 90 14.74 -16.64 -3.86
CA VAL A 90 14.11 -15.70 -2.92
C VAL A 90 13.35 -14.62 -3.66
N VAL A 91 12.22 -14.18 -3.09
CA VAL A 91 11.43 -13.08 -3.64
C VAL A 91 12.21 -11.76 -3.47
N LYS A 92 12.44 -11.05 -4.57
CA LYS A 92 13.02 -9.71 -4.57
C LYS A 92 12.08 -8.72 -5.26
N ARG A 93 12.14 -7.47 -4.82
CA ARG A 93 11.42 -6.35 -5.43
C ARG A 93 12.38 -5.59 -6.34
N LYS A 94 11.96 -5.34 -7.58
CA LYS A 94 12.69 -4.52 -8.55
C LYS A 94 11.77 -3.36 -9.00
N ARG A 95 12.38 -2.24 -9.38
CA ARG A 95 11.65 -1.17 -10.07
C ARG A 95 11.29 -1.66 -11.48
N GLY A 96 10.00 -1.63 -11.79
CA GLY A 96 9.45 -1.87 -13.13
C GLY A 96 9.79 -0.75 -14.08
#